data_AF-A0A519JWP2-F1
#
_entry.id   AF-A0A519JWP2-F1
#
_cell.length_a   1.000
_cell.length_b   1.000
_cell.length_c   1.000
_cell.angle_alpha   90.00
_cell.angle_beta   90.00
_cell.angle_gamma   90.00
#
_symmetry.space_group_name_H-M   'P 1'
#
loop_
_entity.id
_entity.type
_entity.pdbx_description
1 polymer ?
#
loop_
_entity_poly.entity_id
_entity_poly.type
_entity_poly.pdbx_seq_one_letter_code
_entity_poly.pdbx_strand_id
1 'polypeptide(L)' 'MMFSEIIAGTMRWGVWGADHSEQKVQELIEVCLDEGITTFDHADIYGGHTTEALFGNAWKEMNIDRNKIYMILIHLIIR' A
#
# COMPACT_ATOMS: atom_id res chain seq x y z
N MET A 1 0.18 -19.27 -1.22
CA MET A 1 -0.03 -17.82 -1.31
C MET A 1 -1.16 -17.61 -2.30
N MET A 2 -2.23 -16.91 -1.91
CA MET A 2 -3.36 -16.61 -2.77
C MET A 2 -3.55 -15.09 -2.73
N PHE A 3 -3.31 -14.43 -3.86
CA PHE A 3 -3.59 -13.00 -4.00
C PHE A 3 -5.10 -12.78 -4.13
N SER A 4 -5.56 -11.60 -3.74
CA SER A 4 -6.93 -11.16 -4.04
C SER A 4 -7.09 -10.96 -5.55
N GLU A 5 -8.30 -11.16 -6.06
CA GLU A 5 -8.62 -10.97 -7.48
C GLU A 5 -8.32 -9.54 -7.96
N ILE A 6 -8.54 -8.56 -7.08
CA ILE A 6 -8.20 -7.16 -7.27
C ILE A 6 -6.95 -6.83 -6.44
N ILE A 7 -6.03 -6.04 -7.00
CA ILE A 7 -4.84 -5.54 -6.33
C ILE A 7 -4.97 -4.02 -6.14
N ALA A 8 -4.76 -3.54 -4.92
CA ALA A 8 -4.75 -2.12 -4.60
C ALA A 8 -3.44 -1.46 -5.03
N GLY A 9 -3.48 -0.64 -6.08
CA GLY A 9 -2.33 0.16 -6.52
C GLY A 9 -2.10 1.38 -5.61
N THR A 10 -0.90 1.50 -5.04
CA THR A 10 -0.58 2.56 -4.06
C THR A 10 0.13 3.78 -4.66
N MET A 11 0.46 3.77 -5.96
CA MET A 11 1.25 4.83 -6.65
C MET A 11 0.79 6.25 -6.34
N ARG A 12 -0.52 6.48 -6.26
CA ARG A 12 -1.11 7.82 -6.05
C ARG A 12 -1.48 8.11 -4.60
N TRP A 13 -1.12 7.27 -3.65
CA TRP A 13 -1.44 7.49 -2.24
C TRP A 13 -0.53 8.56 -1.62
N GLY A 14 0.75 8.61 -2.04
CA GLY A 14 1.71 9.62 -1.60
C GLY A 14 1.80 10.87 -2.51
N VAL A 15 2.95 11.54 -2.47
CA VAL A 15 3.20 12.85 -3.11
C VAL A 15 3.02 12.92 -4.63
N TRP A 16 2.96 11.78 -5.34
CA TRP A 16 2.64 11.73 -6.77
C TRP A 16 1.13 11.76 -7.07
N GLY A 17 0.30 11.80 -6.04
CA GLY A 17 -1.15 11.81 -6.18
C GLY A 17 -1.83 12.61 -5.08
N ALA A 18 -2.56 11.91 -4.23
CA ALA A 18 -3.44 12.50 -3.24
C ALA A 18 -2.73 12.98 -1.97
N ASP A 19 -1.44 12.64 -1.81
CA ASP A 19 -0.59 13.04 -0.68
C ASP A 19 -1.28 12.83 0.67
N HIS A 20 -1.76 11.60 0.89
CA HIS A 20 -2.55 11.23 2.05
C HIS A 20 -1.74 11.28 3.34
N SER A 21 -2.39 11.63 4.45
CA SER A 21 -1.85 11.40 5.79
C SER A 21 -1.82 9.91 6.13
N GLU A 22 -1.02 9.53 7.13
CA GLU A 22 -0.97 8.15 7.63
C GLU A 22 -2.36 7.65 8.06
N GLN A 23 -3.16 8.49 8.74
CA GLN A 23 -4.53 8.13 9.14
C GLN A 23 -5.41 7.84 7.91
N LYS A 24 -5.27 8.63 6.84
CA LYS A 24 -6.06 8.38 5.64
C LYS A 24 -5.63 7.08 4.94
N VAL A 25 -4.33 6.78 4.96
CA VAL A 25 -3.81 5.50 4.46
C VAL A 25 -4.36 4.32 5.28
N GLN A 26 -4.47 4.44 6.60
CA GLN A 26 -5.10 3.43 7.45
C GLN A 26 -6.55 3.15 7.04
N GLU A 27 -7.35 4.21 6.88
CA GLU A 27 -8.75 4.07 6.41
C GLU A 27 -8.83 3.36 5.05
N LEU A 28 -7.93 3.68 4.12
CA LEU A 28 -7.90 3.03 2.80
C LEU A 28 -7.54 1.54 2.91
N ILE A 29 -6.61 1.18 3.79
CA ILE A 29 -6.23 -0.21 4.05
C ILE A 29 -7.42 -0.96 4.66
N GLU A 30 -8.13 -0.38 5.64
CA GLU A 30 -9.32 -0.97 6.25
C GLU A 30 -10.41 -1.23 5.20
N VAL A 31 -10.72 -0.22 4.38
CA VAL A 31 -11.69 -0.37 3.28
C VAL A 31 -11.27 -1.49 2.32
N CYS A 32 -9.99 -1.58 1.96
CA CYS A 32 -9.50 -2.66 1.11
C CYS A 32 -9.74 -4.03 1.77
N LEU A 33 -9.41 -4.17 3.06
CA LEU A 33 -9.57 -5.43 3.78
C LEU A 33 -11.04 -5.83 3.92
N ASP A 34 -11.93 -4.88 4.18
CA ASP A 34 -13.38 -5.10 4.29
C ASP A 34 -13.99 -5.57 2.96
N GLU A 35 -13.47 -5.08 1.83
CA GLU A 35 -13.85 -5.50 0.48
C GLU A 35 -13.10 -6.77 0.00
N GLY A 36 -12.30 -7.41 0.86
CA GLY A 36 -11.55 -8.62 0.52
C GLY A 36 -10.31 -8.40 -0.36
N ILE A 37 -9.90 -7.14 -0.53
CA ILE A 37 -8.67 -6.74 -1.24
C ILE A 37 -7.51 -6.83 -0.25
N THR A 38 -6.77 -7.93 -0.32
CA THR A 38 -5.65 -8.21 0.59
C THR A 38 -4.29 -8.01 -0.05
N THR A 39 -4.24 -7.67 -1.33
CA THR A 39 -2.98 -7.52 -2.09
C THR A 39 -2.76 -6.07 -2.48
N PHE A 40 -1.59 -5.52 -2.14
CA PHE A 40 -1.19 -4.15 -2.40
C PHE A 40 0.05 -4.09 -3.29
N ASP A 41 0.04 -3.22 -4.30
CA ASP A 41 1.15 -2.98 -5.22
C ASP A 41 1.99 -1.78 -4.75
N HIS A 42 3.30 -1.97 -4.70
CA HIS A 42 4.31 -0.97 -4.40
C HIS A 42 5.41 -0.99 -5.46
N ALA A 43 6.07 0.15 -5.63
CA ALA A 43 7.35 0.23 -6.31
C ALA A 43 8.30 1.14 -5.53
N ASP A 44 9.59 0.85 -5.63
CA ASP A 44 10.66 1.61 -5.00
C ASP A 44 10.61 3.10 -5.35
N ILE A 45 10.25 3.45 -6.58
CA ILE A 45 10.19 4.86 -7.02
C ILE A 45 8.92 5.60 -6.61
N TYR A 46 7.85 4.92 -6.16
CA TYR A 46 6.57 5.58 -5.92
C TYR A 46 6.69 6.75 -4.91
N GLY A 47 6.23 7.92 -5.33
CA GLY A 47 6.34 9.16 -4.55
C GLY A 47 7.78 9.64 -4.40
N GLY A 48 8.70 9.28 -5.30
CA GLY A 48 10.11 9.60 -5.15
C GLY A 48 10.74 8.91 -3.94
N HIS A 49 10.47 7.60 -3.77
CA HIS A 49 10.95 6.77 -2.65
C HIS A 49 10.29 7.02 -1.29
N THR A 50 9.09 7.61 -1.26
CA THR A 50 8.39 7.96 0.00
C THR A 50 7.15 7.13 0.29
N THR A 51 6.51 6.54 -0.74
CA THR A 51 5.19 5.91 -0.58
C THR A 51 5.25 4.63 0.25
N GLU A 52 6.33 3.84 0.14
CA GLU A 52 6.54 2.65 0.98
C GLU A 52 6.65 3.02 2.46
N ALA A 53 7.38 4.09 2.79
CA ALA A 53 7.53 4.56 4.15
C ALA A 53 6.19 5.07 4.72
N LEU A 54 5.42 5.83 3.92
CA LEU A 54 4.08 6.28 4.28
C LEU A 54 3.16 5.10 4.63
N PHE A 55 3.11 4.07 3.76
CA PHE A 55 2.31 2.87 4.02
C PHE A 55 2.80 2.11 5.26
N GLY A 56 4.12 1.93 5.38
CA GLY A 56 4.72 1.20 6.50
C GLY A 56 4.46 1.86 7.86
N ASN A 57 4.54 3.19 7.92
CA ASN A 57 4.21 3.95 9.13
C ASN A 57 2.73 3.83 9.47
N ALA A 58 1.84 3.99 8.48
CA ALA A 58 0.41 3.83 8.66
C ALA A 58 0.08 2.43 9.19
N TRP A 59 0.62 1.37 8.58
CA TRP A 59 0.41 -0.03 8.97
C TRP A 59 0.89 -0.33 10.38
N LYS A 60 2.03 0.23 10.80
CA LYS A 60 2.63 -0.06 12.13
C LYS A 60 1.68 0.25 13.28
N GLU A 61 0.83 1.27 13.11
CA GLU A 61 -0.16 1.68 14.11
C GLU A 61 -1.49 0.93 13.94
N MET A 62 -1.70 0.22 12.83
CA MET A 62 -2.83 -0.69 12.64
C MET A 62 -2.49 -2.00 13.35
N ASN A 63 -3.19 -2.32 14.45
CA ASN A 63 -3.01 -3.57 15.18
C ASN A 63 -3.60 -4.79 14.41
N ILE A 64 -3.15 -4.99 13.18
CA ILE A 64 -3.60 -6.00 12.22
C ILE A 64 -2.44 -6.95 11.94
N ASP A 65 -2.74 -8.26 11.93
CA ASP A 65 -1.75 -9.28 11.61
C ASP A 65 -1.21 -9.06 10.17
N ARG A 66 0.11 -8.95 10.05
CA ARG A 66 0.82 -8.80 8.76
C ARG A 66 0.49 -9.93 7.78
N ASN A 67 0.10 -11.12 8.27
CA ASN A 67 -0.31 -12.25 7.44
C ASN A 67 -1.65 -12.05 6.73
N LYS A 68 -2.43 -11.00 7.08
CA LYS A 68 -3.67 -10.66 6.39
C LYS A 68 -3.47 -9.98 5.04
N ILE A 69 -2.26 -9.46 4.78
CA ILE A 69 -1.96 -8.76 3.52
C ILE A 69 -0.80 -9.37 2.77
N TYR A 70 -0.81 -9.17 1.46
CA TYR A 70 0.28 -9.47 0.56
C TYR A 70 0.75 -8.18 -0.10
N MET A 71 2.07 -8.06 -0.24
CA MET A 71 2.70 -6.91 -0.91
C MET A 71 3.39 -7.42 -2.16
N ILE A 72 3.07 -6.81 -3.29
CA ILE A 72 3.80 -6.98 -4.54
C ILE A 72 4.75 -5.79 -4.64
N LEU A 73 6.03 -6.07 -4.76
CA LEU A 73 7.06 -5.06 -4.97
C LEU A 73 7.53 -5.12 -6.42
N ILE A 74 7.27 -4.06 -7.17
CA ILE A 74 7.78 -3.86 -8.51
C ILE A 74 9.09 -3.09 -8.41
N HIS A 75 10.17 -3.68 -8.93
CA HIS A 75 11.42 -2.97 -9.14
C HIS A 75 11.45 -2.42 -10.57
N LEU A 76 11.29 -1.11 -10.71
CA LEU A 76 11.24 -0.46 -12.02
C LEU A 76 12.65 -0.16 -12.52
N ILE A 77 13.13 -0.98 -13.45
CA ILE A 77 14.37 -0.72 -14.17
C ILE A 77 14.04 0.10 -15.42
N ILE A 78 14.09 1.42 -15.30
CA ILE A 78 14.03 2.31 -16.47
C ILE A 78 15.45 2.41 -17.04
N ARG A 79 15.79 1.53 -17.98
CA ARG A 79 17.00 1.60 -18.80
C ARG A 79 16.63 1.80 -20.26
#